data_AF-T0MK00-F1
#
_entry.id   AF-T0MK00-F1
#
_cell.length_a   1.000
_cell.length_b   1.000
_cell.length_c   1.000
_cell.angle_alpha   90.00
_cell.angle_beta   90.00
_cell.angle_gamma   90.00
#
_symmetry.space_group_name_H-M   'P 1'
#
loop_
_entity.id
_entity.type
_entity.pdbx_description
1 polymer ?
#
loop_
_entity_poly.entity_id
_entity_poly.type
_entity_poly.pdbx_seq_one_letter_code
_entity_poly.pdbx_strand_id
1 'polypeptide(L)'
;MVSKRVKLLDIQLELINRGENSKMLKNMLLKADTLLNDYAYKYPDLALRIIDIYNLKDKNAIKETWIKALDCDLKKSLQFIVMNNFSGNAFDIEILGNIFLEKMTKNDSLSHLLYSVGFSFYDIQKFIENKIHMESDLETRNWFLDDFQNFSNDKKSICRLEQTCISKS
;
A
#
# COMPACT_ATOMS: atom_id res chain seq x y z
N MET A 1 7.44 24.14 -6.35
CA MET A 1 7.86 22.73 -6.28
C MET A 1 8.84 22.59 -5.12
N VAL A 2 8.45 21.93 -4.02
CA VAL A 2 9.33 21.76 -2.84
C VAL A 2 10.42 20.75 -3.19
N SER A 3 11.69 21.09 -2.95
CA SER A 3 12.83 20.23 -3.26
C SER A 3 12.80 18.94 -2.43
N LYS A 4 13.16 17.79 -3.02
CA LYS A 4 13.30 16.51 -2.30
C LYS A 4 14.21 16.63 -1.07
N ARG A 5 15.21 17.53 -1.12
CA ARG A 5 16.11 17.82 0.01
C ARG A 5 15.38 18.43 1.21
N VAL A 6 14.37 19.28 0.96
CA VAL A 6 13.55 19.88 2.04
C VAL A 6 12.70 18.80 2.69
N LYS A 7 12.01 17.97 1.89
CA LYS A 7 11.21 16.86 2.43
C LYS A 7 12.05 15.87 3.25
N LEU A 8 13.30 15.62 2.82
CA LEU A 8 14.22 14.75 3.54
C LEU A 8 14.70 15.40 4.85
N LEU A 9 14.92 16.72 4.86
CA LEU A 9 15.22 17.47 6.07
C LEU A 9 14.05 17.40 7.06
N ASP A 10 12.81 17.54 6.60
CA ASP A 10 11.62 17.42 7.46
C ASP A 10 11.56 16.05 8.14
N ILE A 11 11.81 14.97 7.39
CA ILE A 11 11.88 13.60 7.93
C ILE A 11 13.01 13.49 8.95
N GLN A 12 14.18 14.07 8.66
CA GLN A 12 15.31 14.05 9.58
C GLN A 12 15.00 14.81 10.89
N LEU A 13 14.35 15.97 10.81
CA LEU A 13 13.88 16.70 11.99
C LEU A 13 12.87 15.88 12.79
N GLU A 14 11.98 15.16 12.11
CA GLU A 14 11.01 14.30 12.77
C GLU A 14 11.66 13.12 13.49
N LEU A 15 12.72 12.52 12.93
CA LEU A 15 13.54 11.51 13.62
C LEU A 15 14.17 12.07 14.90
N ILE A 16 14.71 13.30 14.85
CA ILE A 16 15.26 13.98 16.05
C ILE A 16 14.17 14.15 17.11
N ASN A 17 12.99 14.62 16.69
CA ASN A 17 11.86 14.86 17.60
C ASN A 17 11.33 13.56 18.23
N ARG A 18 11.45 12.43 17.53
CA ARG A 18 11.12 11.10 18.05
C ARG A 18 12.20 10.49 18.95
N GLY A 19 13.33 11.18 19.14
CA GLY A 19 14.36 10.82 20.11
C GLY A 19 15.67 10.30 19.50
N GLU A 20 15.80 10.25 18.17
CA GLU A 20 17.07 9.87 17.53
C GLU A 20 18.16 10.92 17.82
N ASN A 21 19.19 10.52 18.56
CA ASN A 21 20.20 11.44 19.11
C ASN A 21 21.60 11.21 18.53
N SER A 22 21.71 11.08 17.20
CA SER A 22 22.98 10.98 16.50
C SER A 22 23.55 12.35 16.17
N LYS A 23 24.84 12.58 16.46
CA LYS A 23 25.56 13.81 16.07
C LYS A 23 25.50 14.03 14.55
N MET A 24 25.60 12.96 13.75
CA MET A 24 25.53 13.07 12.29
C MET A 24 24.15 13.58 11.83
N LEU A 25 23.09 13.08 12.45
CA LEU A 25 21.71 13.43 12.15
C LEU A 25 21.38 14.88 12.55
N LYS A 26 22.10 15.47 13.50
CA LYS A 26 21.92 16.88 13.91
C LYS A 26 22.77 17.87 13.12
N ASN A 27 23.94 17.45 12.63
CA ASN A 27 24.94 18.37 12.08
C ASN A 27 24.91 18.48 10.55
N MET A 28 24.34 17.51 9.84
CA MET A 28 24.28 17.52 8.38
C MET A 28 23.03 16.82 7.86
N LEU A 29 22.53 17.26 6.71
CA LEU A 29 21.48 16.54 5.99
C LEU A 29 22.05 15.23 5.43
N LEU A 30 21.53 14.11 5.92
CA LEU A 30 21.95 12.78 5.50
C LEU A 30 21.30 12.40 4.15
N LYS A 31 21.88 11.41 3.48
CA LYS A 31 21.31 10.84 2.25
C LYS A 31 20.08 9.99 2.59
N ALA A 32 19.19 9.82 1.61
CA ALA A 32 17.96 9.03 1.76
C ALA A 32 18.25 7.60 2.24
N ASP A 33 19.22 6.92 1.62
CA ASP A 33 19.57 5.53 1.99
C ASP A 33 20.09 5.44 3.42
N THR A 34 20.93 6.40 3.84
CA THR A 34 21.43 6.48 5.23
C THR A 34 20.29 6.72 6.21
N LEU A 35 19.39 7.66 5.91
CA LEU A 35 18.23 7.92 6.76
C LEU A 35 17.31 6.72 6.84
N LEU A 36 17.07 6.04 5.72
CA LEU A 36 16.20 4.86 5.65
C LEU A 36 16.77 3.71 6.48
N ASN A 37 18.02 3.32 6.22
CA ASN A 37 18.62 2.10 6.75
C ASN A 37 19.07 2.24 8.20
N ASP A 38 19.62 3.40 8.57
CA ASP A 38 20.27 3.55 9.88
C ASP A 38 19.31 4.12 10.94
N TYR A 39 18.24 4.80 10.53
CA TYR A 39 17.35 5.55 11.45
C TYR A 39 15.87 5.25 11.25
N ALA A 40 15.34 5.47 10.04
CA ALA A 40 13.90 5.40 9.76
C ALA A 40 13.35 3.97 9.72
N TYR A 41 14.19 2.93 9.64
CA TYR A 41 13.75 1.53 9.68
C TYR A 41 12.91 1.16 10.93
N LYS A 42 13.06 1.93 12.03
CA LYS A 42 12.28 1.80 13.27
C LYS A 42 10.96 2.58 13.25
N TYR A 43 10.79 3.49 12.29
CA TYR A 43 9.64 4.38 12.15
C TYR A 43 9.04 4.17 10.75
N PRO A 44 8.17 3.15 10.58
CA PRO A 44 7.72 2.71 9.26
C PRO A 44 7.07 3.79 8.41
N ASP A 45 6.40 4.75 9.05
CA ASP A 45 5.80 5.91 8.37
C ASP A 45 6.84 6.83 7.75
N LEU A 46 7.94 7.09 8.45
CA LEU A 46 9.05 7.87 7.93
C LEU A 46 9.81 7.09 6.85
N ALA A 47 9.99 5.79 7.02
CA ALA A 47 10.58 4.92 6.01
C ALA A 47 9.77 4.93 4.70
N LEU A 48 8.44 4.76 4.77
CA LEU A 48 7.55 4.84 3.61
C LEU A 48 7.60 6.22 2.94
N ARG A 49 7.69 7.31 3.71
CA ARG A 49 7.84 8.66 3.15
C ARG A 49 9.15 8.80 2.37
N ILE A 50 10.25 8.24 2.88
CA ILE A 50 11.54 8.24 2.14
C ILE A 50 11.40 7.45 0.84
N ILE A 51 10.81 6.24 0.91
CA ILE A 51 10.55 5.39 -0.26
C ILE A 51 9.74 6.15 -1.32
N ASP A 52 8.66 6.83 -0.92
CA ASP A 52 7.79 7.63 -1.81
C ASP A 52 8.56 8.79 -2.46
N ILE A 53 9.25 9.62 -1.67
CA ILE A 53 9.98 10.81 -2.16
C ILE A 53 11.07 10.41 -3.18
N TYR A 54 11.75 9.31 -2.94
CA TYR A 54 12.86 8.82 -3.78
C TYR A 54 12.42 7.79 -4.82
N ASN A 55 11.14 7.41 -4.83
CA ASN A 55 10.54 6.42 -5.72
C ASN A 55 11.36 5.12 -5.78
N LEU A 56 11.74 4.61 -4.61
CA LEU A 56 12.50 3.37 -4.49
C LEU A 56 11.69 2.20 -5.07
N LYS A 57 12.37 1.18 -5.62
CA LYS A 57 11.75 0.13 -6.45
C LYS A 57 11.74 -1.26 -5.84
N ASP A 58 12.43 -1.47 -4.72
CA ASP A 58 12.52 -2.77 -4.09
C ASP A 58 11.17 -3.15 -3.46
N LYS A 59 10.39 -3.97 -4.18
CA LYS A 59 9.05 -4.38 -3.75
C LYS A 59 9.06 -5.16 -2.44
N ASN A 60 10.12 -5.91 -2.15
CA ASN A 60 10.20 -6.68 -0.91
C ASN A 60 10.40 -5.74 0.29
N ALA A 61 11.35 -4.80 0.18
CA ALA A 61 11.56 -3.80 1.21
C ALA A 61 10.31 -2.92 1.44
N ILE A 62 9.61 -2.55 0.36
CA ILE A 62 8.35 -1.79 0.44
C ILE A 62 7.27 -2.59 1.17
N LYS A 63 7.08 -3.87 0.80
CA LYS A 63 6.12 -4.77 1.45
C LYS A 63 6.40 -4.92 2.95
N GLU A 64 7.65 -5.20 3.33
CA GLU A 64 8.03 -5.34 4.74
C GLU A 64 7.79 -4.05 5.54
N THR A 65 8.07 -2.90 4.93
CA THR A 65 7.84 -1.60 5.58
C THR A 65 6.34 -1.36 5.78
N TRP A 66 5.50 -1.69 4.80
CA TRP A 66 4.04 -1.61 4.94
C TRP A 66 3.48 -2.55 5.99
N ILE A 67 3.95 -3.80 6.07
CA ILE A 67 3.52 -4.75 7.11
C ILE A 67 3.76 -4.14 8.50
N LYS A 68 4.95 -3.58 8.74
CA LYS A 68 5.29 -2.90 10.00
C LYS A 68 4.44 -1.64 10.22
N ALA A 69 4.24 -0.82 9.18
CA ALA A 69 3.46 0.42 9.28
C ALA A 69 2.00 0.17 9.61
N LEU A 70 1.47 -0.95 9.14
CA LEU A 70 0.09 -1.33 9.33
C LEU A 70 -0.07 -2.32 10.49
N ASP A 71 0.91 -2.55 11.36
CA ASP A 71 0.82 -3.53 12.47
C ASP A 71 -0.17 -3.10 13.58
N CYS A 72 -1.45 -3.06 13.20
CA CYS A 72 -2.60 -2.60 13.97
C CYS A 72 -3.89 -3.10 13.30
N ASP A 73 -5.04 -2.77 13.88
CA ASP A 73 -6.34 -3.13 13.31
C ASP A 73 -6.58 -2.49 11.92
N LEU A 74 -7.49 -3.09 11.15
CA LEU A 74 -7.78 -2.67 9.77
C LEU A 74 -8.23 -1.20 9.70
N LYS A 75 -9.06 -0.74 10.64
CA LYS A 75 -9.55 0.64 10.65
C LYS A 75 -8.42 1.65 10.81
N LYS A 76 -7.51 1.41 11.76
CA LYS A 76 -6.31 2.26 11.93
C LYS A 76 -5.38 2.18 10.73
N SER A 77 -5.24 0.99 10.13
CA SER A 77 -4.45 0.79 8.91
C SER A 77 -4.95 1.69 7.77
N LEU A 78 -6.26 1.74 7.53
CA LEU A 78 -6.86 2.59 6.50
C LEU A 78 -6.67 4.09 6.80
N GLN A 79 -6.90 4.50 8.05
CA GLN A 79 -6.69 5.89 8.48
C GLN A 79 -5.24 6.33 8.26
N PHE A 80 -4.28 5.47 8.62
CA PHE A 80 -2.86 5.73 8.42
C PHE A 80 -2.53 6.00 6.94
N ILE A 81 -3.03 5.17 6.03
CA ILE A 81 -2.77 5.29 4.59
C ILE A 81 -3.33 6.62 4.07
N VAL A 82 -4.60 6.92 4.38
CA VAL A 82 -5.28 8.14 3.92
C VAL A 82 -4.61 9.40 4.46
N MET A 83 -4.19 9.41 5.73
CA MET A 83 -3.55 10.57 6.35
C MET A 83 -2.18 10.90 5.75
N ASN A 84 -1.44 9.89 5.27
CA ASN A 84 -0.09 10.08 4.74
C ASN A 84 -0.05 10.34 3.23
N ASN A 85 -1.13 10.02 2.50
CA ASN A 85 -1.28 10.31 1.07
C ASN A 85 -0.08 9.89 0.21
N PHE A 86 0.35 8.63 0.38
CA PHE A 86 1.47 8.05 -0.37
C PHE A 86 1.16 7.91 -1.86
N SER A 87 2.21 7.84 -2.69
CA SER A 87 2.09 7.75 -4.14
C SER A 87 3.19 6.88 -4.76
N GLY A 88 3.17 6.77 -6.10
CA GLY A 88 4.24 6.10 -6.86
C GLY A 88 4.47 4.66 -6.43
N ASN A 89 5.74 4.23 -6.41
CA ASN A 89 6.09 2.85 -6.06
C ASN A 89 5.80 2.49 -4.60
N ALA A 90 5.73 3.49 -3.71
CA ALA A 90 5.37 3.24 -2.31
C ALA A 90 3.90 2.83 -2.19
N PHE A 91 3.03 3.28 -3.10
CA PHE A 91 1.59 3.00 -3.07
C PHE A 91 1.20 1.97 -4.14
N ASP A 92 1.58 0.71 -3.92
CA ASP A 92 1.37 -0.40 -4.85
C ASP A 92 0.15 -1.25 -4.45
N ILE A 93 -0.80 -1.41 -5.37
CA ILE A 93 -2.06 -2.13 -5.13
C ILE A 93 -1.86 -3.63 -4.87
N GLU A 94 -0.84 -4.25 -5.48
CA GLU A 94 -0.54 -5.66 -5.23
C GLU A 94 -0.04 -5.85 -3.80
N ILE A 95 0.76 -4.91 -3.29
CA ILE A 95 1.26 -4.98 -1.92
C ILE A 95 0.12 -4.73 -0.92
N LEU A 96 -0.58 -3.60 -1.04
CA LEU A 96 -1.62 -3.22 -0.09
C LEU A 96 -2.84 -4.14 -0.15
N GLY A 97 -3.27 -4.56 -1.35
CA GLY A 97 -4.38 -5.49 -1.52
C GLY A 97 -4.11 -6.85 -0.87
N ASN A 98 -2.88 -7.37 -0.97
CA ASN A 98 -2.50 -8.59 -0.26
C ASN A 98 -2.51 -8.42 1.26
N ILE A 99 -2.01 -7.29 1.77
CA ILE A 99 -2.03 -7.01 3.21
C ILE A 99 -3.47 -6.86 3.73
N PHE A 100 -4.38 -6.28 2.94
CA PHE A 100 -5.78 -6.20 3.31
C PHE A 100 -6.45 -7.57 3.33
N LEU A 101 -6.22 -8.41 2.31
CA LEU A 101 -6.72 -9.78 2.30
C LEU A 101 -6.33 -10.57 3.56
N GLU A 102 -5.11 -10.39 4.06
CA GLU A 102 -4.63 -11.04 5.30
C GLU A 102 -5.32 -10.52 6.57
N LYS A 103 -5.91 -9.32 6.53
CA LYS A 103 -6.50 -8.63 7.69
C LYS A 103 -8.02 -8.56 7.71
N MET A 104 -8.63 -8.72 6.55
CA MET A 104 -10.06 -8.62 6.40
C MET A 104 -10.79 -9.77 7.09
N THR A 105 -12.02 -9.50 7.46
CA THR A 105 -12.99 -10.49 7.93
C THR A 105 -14.01 -10.79 6.81
N LYS A 106 -14.81 -11.85 6.97
CA LYS A 106 -15.79 -12.30 5.96
C LYS A 106 -16.80 -11.23 5.52
N ASN A 107 -17.00 -10.18 6.31
CA ASN A 107 -17.96 -9.11 6.03
C ASN A 107 -17.32 -7.88 5.36
N ASP A 108 -16.00 -7.85 5.22
CA ASP A 108 -15.31 -6.73 4.61
C ASP A 108 -15.30 -6.86 3.08
N SER A 109 -15.40 -5.73 2.38
CA SER A 109 -15.28 -5.67 0.92
C SER A 109 -13.91 -5.15 0.50
N LEU A 110 -13.16 -5.95 -0.26
CA LEU A 110 -11.78 -5.61 -0.65
C LEU A 110 -11.79 -4.44 -1.63
N SER A 111 -12.69 -4.47 -2.61
CA SER A 111 -12.85 -3.40 -3.59
C SER A 111 -13.17 -2.06 -2.93
N HIS A 112 -14.08 -2.04 -1.94
CA HIS A 112 -14.37 -0.82 -1.18
C HIS A 112 -13.18 -0.33 -0.35
N LEU A 113 -12.44 -1.24 0.29
CA LEU A 113 -11.25 -0.88 1.07
C LEU A 113 -10.17 -0.25 0.19
N LEU A 114 -9.86 -0.88 -0.95
CA LEU A 114 -8.90 -0.37 -1.93
C LEU A 114 -9.31 1.00 -2.48
N TYR A 115 -10.60 1.17 -2.79
CA TYR A 115 -11.12 2.46 -3.25
C TYR A 115 -11.01 3.53 -2.16
N SER A 116 -11.32 3.18 -0.90
CA SER A 116 -11.30 4.13 0.23
C SER A 116 -9.91 4.69 0.53
N VAL A 117 -8.84 3.95 0.20
CA VAL A 117 -7.45 4.40 0.36
C VAL A 117 -6.91 5.14 -0.86
N GLY A 118 -7.69 5.24 -1.95
CA GLY A 118 -7.38 6.08 -3.10
C GLY A 118 -6.99 5.36 -4.40
N PHE A 119 -7.14 4.03 -4.47
CA PHE A 119 -6.93 3.32 -5.74
C PHE A 119 -8.02 3.62 -6.75
N SER A 120 -7.64 3.71 -8.03
CA SER A 120 -8.61 3.94 -9.10
C SER A 120 -9.45 2.69 -9.36
N PHE A 121 -10.66 2.90 -9.89
CA PHE A 121 -11.52 1.79 -10.30
C PHE A 121 -10.84 0.82 -11.27
N TYR A 122 -10.06 1.37 -12.21
CA TYR A 122 -9.31 0.59 -13.20
C TYR A 122 -8.25 -0.30 -12.55
N ASP A 123 -7.50 0.24 -11.58
CA ASP A 123 -6.46 -0.53 -10.89
C ASP A 123 -7.08 -1.65 -10.05
N ILE A 124 -8.20 -1.37 -9.36
CA ILE A 124 -8.95 -2.36 -8.57
C ILE A 124 -9.44 -3.48 -9.48
N GLN A 125 -10.08 -3.15 -10.60
CA GLN A 125 -10.55 -4.15 -11.57
C GLN A 125 -9.42 -5.07 -12.02
N LYS A 126 -8.28 -4.49 -12.41
CA LYS A 126 -7.13 -5.25 -12.91
C LYS A 126 -6.53 -6.14 -11.82
N PHE A 127 -6.45 -5.63 -10.60
CA PHE A 127 -6.00 -6.41 -9.44
C PHE A 127 -6.93 -7.61 -9.18
N ILE A 128 -8.25 -7.40 -9.17
CA ILE A 128 -9.23 -8.46 -8.99
C ILE A 128 -9.18 -9.48 -10.14
N GLU A 129 -9.07 -9.04 -11.40
CA GLU A 129 -8.89 -9.91 -12.58
C GLU A 129 -7.65 -10.81 -12.41
N ASN A 130 -6.52 -10.23 -11.98
CA ASN A 130 -5.30 -10.98 -11.69
C ASN A 130 -5.50 -12.00 -10.56
N LYS A 131 -6.20 -11.63 -9.49
CA LYS A 131 -6.50 -12.55 -8.37
C LYS A 131 -7.35 -13.72 -8.80
N ILE A 132 -8.44 -13.47 -9.53
CA ILE A 132 -9.28 -14.52 -10.10
C ILE A 132 -8.46 -15.42 -11.03
N HIS A 133 -7.61 -14.83 -11.87
CA HIS A 133 -6.76 -15.60 -12.77
C HIS A 133 -5.72 -16.44 -12.02
N MET A 134 -5.19 -16.00 -10.89
CA MET A 134 -4.18 -16.79 -10.14
C MET A 134 -4.80 -17.82 -9.19
N GLU A 135 -6.05 -17.62 -8.79
CA GLU A 135 -6.75 -18.49 -7.83
C GLU A 135 -7.24 -19.79 -8.49
N SER A 136 -7.02 -20.91 -7.79
CA SER A 136 -7.49 -22.23 -8.19
C SER A 136 -8.85 -22.58 -7.57
N ASP A 137 -9.10 -22.10 -6.35
CA ASP A 137 -10.34 -22.39 -5.64
C ASP A 137 -11.53 -21.62 -6.23
N LEU A 138 -12.63 -22.34 -6.50
CA LEU A 138 -13.80 -21.75 -7.15
C LEU A 138 -14.56 -20.82 -6.19
N GLU A 139 -14.65 -21.18 -4.90
CA GLU A 139 -15.36 -20.35 -3.91
C GLU A 139 -14.65 -19.00 -3.74
N THR A 140 -13.33 -19.00 -3.66
CA THR A 140 -12.51 -17.79 -3.56
C THR A 140 -12.61 -16.93 -4.82
N ARG A 141 -12.61 -17.53 -6.02
CA ARG A 141 -12.85 -16.81 -7.28
C ARG A 141 -14.23 -16.13 -7.31
N ASN A 142 -15.26 -16.84 -6.89
CA ASN A 142 -16.61 -16.30 -6.82
C ASN A 142 -16.71 -15.17 -5.80
N TRP A 143 -16.04 -15.28 -4.65
CA TRP A 143 -15.98 -14.20 -3.67
C TRP A 143 -15.37 -12.91 -4.25
N PHE A 144 -14.26 -13.01 -4.99
CA PHE A 144 -13.66 -11.85 -5.66
C PHE A 144 -14.60 -11.22 -6.70
N LEU A 145 -15.34 -12.06 -7.46
CA LEU A 145 -16.31 -11.59 -8.43
C LEU A 145 -17.48 -10.87 -7.74
N ASP A 146 -18.06 -11.49 -6.71
CA ASP A 146 -19.18 -10.94 -5.93
C ASP A 146 -18.78 -9.64 -5.23
N ASP A 147 -17.57 -9.57 -4.65
CA ASP A 147 -17.02 -8.35 -4.05
C ASP A 147 -16.99 -7.21 -5.08
N PHE A 148 -16.46 -7.47 -6.27
CA PHE A 148 -16.37 -6.45 -7.32
C PHE A 148 -17.73 -6.08 -7.92
N GLN A 149 -18.65 -7.03 -8.07
CA GLN A 149 -20.02 -6.78 -8.53
C GLN A 149 -20.81 -5.92 -7.55
N ASN A 150 -20.63 -6.12 -6.25
CA ASN A 150 -21.27 -5.28 -5.22
C ASN A 150 -20.68 -3.86 -5.20
N PHE A 151 -19.41 -3.71 -5.59
CA PHE A 151 -18.74 -2.42 -5.69
C PHE A 151 -19.07 -1.66 -6.99
N SER A 152 -19.33 -2.35 -8.09
CA SER A 152 -19.44 -1.79 -9.44
C SER A 152 -20.75 -2.11 -10.14
N ASN A 153 -21.31 -1.12 -10.86
CA ASN A 153 -22.41 -1.34 -11.79
C ASN A 153 -21.96 -1.43 -13.28
N ASP A 154 -20.65 -1.45 -13.56
CA ASP A 154 -20.16 -1.54 -14.93
C ASP A 154 -20.27 -2.97 -15.50
N LYS A 155 -21.37 -3.21 -16.21
CA LYS A 155 -21.69 -4.49 -16.86
C LYS A 155 -20.57 -5.01 -17.77
N LYS A 156 -19.79 -4.14 -18.42
CA LYS A 156 -18.70 -4.60 -19.31
C LYS A 156 -17.55 -5.20 -18.50
N SER A 157 -17.15 -4.53 -17.42
CA SER A 157 -16.10 -5.01 -16.52
C SER A 157 -16.52 -6.29 -15.80
N ILE A 158 -17.76 -6.37 -15.33
CA ILE A 158 -18.31 -7.57 -14.69
C ILE A 158 -18.30 -8.75 -15.67
N CYS A 159 -18.83 -8.57 -16.88
CA CYS A 159 -18.87 -9.64 -17.89
C CYS A 159 -17.47 -10.16 -18.24
N ARG A 160 -16.46 -9.29 -18.27
CA ARG A 160 -15.06 -9.69 -18.48
C ARG A 160 -14.51 -10.55 -17.33
N LEU A 161 -14.82 -10.20 -16.09
CA LEU A 161 -14.41 -11.00 -14.92
C LEU A 161 -15.09 -12.37 -14.90
N GLU A 162 -16.39 -12.43 -15.22
CA GLU A 162 -17.15 -13.68 -15.35
C GLU A 162 -16.53 -14.62 -16.38
N GLN A 163 -16.15 -14.10 -17.55
CA GLN A 163 -15.45 -14.88 -18.59
C GLN A 163 -14.14 -15.47 -18.09
N THR A 164 -13.41 -14.72 -17.24
CA THR A 164 -12.15 -15.18 -16.64
C THR A 164 -12.39 -16.34 -15.67
N CYS A 165 -13.43 -16.28 -14.84
CA CYS A 165 -13.83 -17.39 -13.97
C CYS A 165 -14.17 -18.67 -14.76
N ILE A 166 -14.94 -18.55 -15.84
CA ILE A 166 -15.40 -19.68 -16.66
C ILE A 166 -14.24 -20.36 -17.39
N SER A 167 -13.30 -19.59 -17.94
CA SER A 167 -12.16 -20.10 -18.73
C SER A 167 -11.21 -21.05 -17.97
N LYS A 168 -11.32 -21.10 -16.64
CA LYS A 168 -10.50 -21.92 -15.73
C LYS A 168 -11.26 -23.07 -15.06
N SER A 169 -12.53 -23.26 -15.39
CA SER A 169 -13.36 -24.36 -14.88
C SER A 169 -13.29 -25.56 -15.83
#